data_AF-A0AAU2JGF1-F1
#
_entry.id   AF-A0AAU2JGF1-F1
#
_cell.length_a   1.000
_cell.length_b   1.000
_cell.length_c   1.000
_cell.angle_alpha   90.00
_cell.angle_beta   90.00
_cell.angle_gamma   90.00
#
_symmetry.space_group_name_H-M   'P 1'
#
loop_
_entity.id
_entity.type
_entity.pdbx_description
1 polymer ?
#
loop_
_entity_poly.entity_id
_entity_poly.type
_entity_poly.pdbx_seq_one_letter_code
_entity_poly.pdbx_strand_id
1 'polypeptide(L)'
;MTKAGASGAKARARKVQQTTGAKYIRLRGRAPVQQRGRTVQFLMEDGHAVGSLPLQIAAVWARGGLRVLMLHEYEHAPMNLALYSRRVKERRAAEQRKREWPGHRSTVLWQAGPVGAGGLLASQHTPWTTPPPDPRRLTYDDTPLREAVALGQDHFDVVVIMGRSSWPRTEHVEHFVLVADTGGIPLTERVAHGHGPKRKVTEQPLDPRQSSALLRDRHLRFLHDRLPPFLGMVSACTARLPAPVPDPVFLMAVEADMARAGLPLLGCVTLADRGLEAARAGRDDAPSPATVAALASCGDHGIEQAAAAIRAHWG
;
A
#
# COMPACT_ATOMS: atom_id res chain seq x y z
N MET A 1 -50.20 -21.00 3.63
CA MET A 1 -48.81 -21.42 3.32
C MET A 1 -47.94 -20.17 3.21
N THR A 2 -47.14 -19.87 4.23
CA THR A 2 -46.34 -18.63 4.34
C THR A 2 -44.90 -18.87 3.86
N LYS A 3 -44.45 -18.05 2.89
CA LYS A 3 -43.12 -18.09 2.28
C LYS A 3 -42.06 -17.56 3.27
N ALA A 4 -41.28 -18.47 3.86
CA ALA A 4 -40.03 -18.13 4.56
C ALA A 4 -38.86 -18.28 3.58
N GLY A 5 -38.22 -17.19 3.15
CA GLY A 5 -37.11 -17.30 2.19
C GLY A 5 -36.21 -16.09 1.96
N ALA A 6 -36.55 -14.88 2.43
CA ALA A 6 -35.77 -13.67 2.12
C ALA A 6 -35.00 -13.05 3.31
N SER A 7 -35.30 -13.46 4.54
CA SER A 7 -34.74 -12.86 5.78
C SER A 7 -33.30 -13.32 6.08
N GLY A 8 -32.95 -14.56 5.72
CA GLY A 8 -31.67 -15.17 6.11
C GLY A 8 -30.44 -14.59 5.40
N ALA A 9 -30.54 -14.22 4.12
CA ALA A 9 -29.40 -13.74 3.33
C ALA A 9 -28.95 -12.33 3.75
N LYS A 10 -29.91 -11.41 3.97
CA LYS A 10 -29.61 -10.05 4.48
C LYS A 10 -29.06 -10.08 5.91
N ALA A 11 -29.60 -10.95 6.77
CA ALA A 11 -29.10 -11.13 8.13
C ALA A 11 -27.69 -11.73 8.15
N ARG A 12 -27.39 -12.71 7.28
CA ARG A 12 -26.04 -13.28 7.13
C ARG A 12 -25.06 -12.26 6.56
N ALA A 13 -25.44 -11.47 5.56
CA ALA A 13 -24.59 -10.40 5.02
C ALA A 13 -24.26 -9.32 6.08
N ARG A 14 -25.25 -8.90 6.89
CA ARG A 14 -25.02 -7.98 8.02
C ARG A 14 -24.14 -8.60 9.10
N LYS A 15 -24.33 -9.89 9.41
CA LYS A 15 -23.54 -10.59 10.42
C LYS A 15 -22.09 -10.76 9.96
N VAL A 16 -21.88 -11.11 8.69
CA VAL A 16 -20.55 -11.16 8.05
C VAL A 16 -19.90 -9.78 8.09
N GLN A 17 -20.57 -8.72 7.61
CA GLN A 17 -20.06 -7.34 7.66
C GLN A 17 -19.70 -6.87 9.09
N GLN A 18 -20.53 -7.21 10.10
CA GLN A 18 -20.23 -6.89 11.50
C GLN A 18 -19.05 -7.70 12.05
N THR A 19 -18.93 -8.98 11.71
CA THR A 19 -17.79 -9.80 12.16
C THR A 19 -16.48 -9.39 11.50
N THR A 20 -16.49 -8.96 10.23
CA THR A 20 -15.30 -8.41 9.58
C THR A 20 -14.96 -7.05 10.22
N GLY A 21 -15.92 -6.13 10.32
CA GLY A 21 -15.76 -4.81 10.95
C GLY A 21 -15.24 -4.84 12.39
N ALA A 22 -15.79 -5.72 13.22
CA ALA A 22 -15.42 -5.84 14.63
C ALA A 22 -13.98 -6.36 14.85
N LYS A 23 -13.45 -7.17 13.92
CA LYS A 23 -12.05 -7.62 13.96
C LYS A 23 -11.08 -6.45 13.77
N TYR A 24 -11.44 -5.47 12.95
CA TYR A 24 -10.63 -4.27 12.70
C TYR A 24 -10.73 -3.23 13.83
N ILE A 25 -11.88 -3.14 14.50
CA ILE A 25 -12.09 -2.19 15.61
C ILE A 25 -11.39 -2.67 16.89
N ARG A 26 -11.36 -3.98 17.16
CA ARG A 26 -10.75 -4.54 18.39
C ARG A 26 -9.22 -4.53 18.43
N LEU A 27 -8.55 -4.28 17.31
CA LEU A 27 -7.08 -4.14 17.26
C LEU A 27 -6.59 -2.71 17.52
N ARG A 28 -7.49 -1.73 17.70
CA ARG A 28 -7.17 -0.35 18.14
C ARG A 28 -7.01 -0.23 19.67
N GLY A 29 -6.49 -1.27 20.31
CA GLY A 29 -6.00 -1.15 21.69
C GLY A 29 -4.72 -0.33 21.65
N ARG A 30 -4.68 0.80 22.37
CA ARG A 30 -3.48 1.64 22.53
C ARG A 30 -2.29 0.76 22.93
N ALA A 31 -1.44 0.44 21.96
CA ALA A 31 -0.12 -0.07 22.26
C ALA A 31 0.63 1.03 23.02
N PRO A 32 1.41 0.69 24.06
CA PRO A 32 2.21 1.69 24.76
C PRO A 32 3.09 2.43 23.74
N VAL A 33 3.18 3.75 23.89
CA VAL A 33 4.06 4.62 23.11
C VAL A 33 5.49 4.19 23.40
N GLN A 34 6.02 3.25 22.62
CA GLN A 34 7.44 2.95 22.64
C GLN A 34 8.17 4.08 21.92
N GLN A 35 9.31 4.52 22.47
CA GLN A 35 10.19 5.54 21.87
C GLN A 35 10.90 5.05 20.59
N ARG A 36 10.41 3.98 19.97
CA ARG A 36 10.96 3.38 18.76
C ARG A 36 10.25 3.94 17.53
N GLY A 37 10.99 4.00 16.42
CA GLY A 37 10.44 4.39 15.13
C GLY A 37 9.22 3.56 14.75
N ARG A 38 8.22 4.22 14.17
CA ARG A 38 6.97 3.58 13.75
C ARG A 38 7.18 2.86 12.42
N THR A 39 6.71 1.63 12.31
CA THR A 39 6.79 0.89 11.04
C THR A 39 5.45 0.91 10.30
N VAL A 40 5.44 1.47 9.09
CA VAL A 40 4.26 1.61 8.23
C VAL A 40 4.48 0.89 6.89
N GLN A 41 3.42 0.29 6.35
CA GLN A 41 3.43 -0.27 5.00
C GLN A 41 2.28 0.33 4.18
N PHE A 42 2.61 0.80 2.98
CA PHE A 42 1.61 1.21 1.99
C PHE A 42 1.26 0.01 1.11
N LEU A 43 -0.03 -0.33 1.07
CA LEU A 43 -0.57 -1.40 0.24
C LEU A 43 -1.28 -0.77 -0.95
N MET A 44 -0.99 -1.20 -2.17
CA MET A 44 -1.36 -0.47 -3.39
C MET A 44 -1.99 -1.41 -4.43
N GLU A 45 -3.14 -1.00 -4.97
CA GLU A 45 -3.89 -1.72 -6.02
C GLU A 45 -3.08 -1.79 -7.33
N ASP A 46 -2.48 -0.68 -7.73
CA ASP A 46 -1.62 -0.57 -8.91
C ASP A 46 -0.33 0.18 -8.57
N GLY A 47 0.75 -0.57 -8.35
CA GLY A 47 2.07 -0.01 -8.06
C GLY A 47 2.61 0.91 -9.18
N HIS A 48 2.07 0.85 -10.40
CA HIS A 48 2.49 1.73 -11.50
C HIS A 48 1.80 3.08 -11.49
N ALA A 49 0.52 3.13 -11.12
CA ALA A 49 -0.25 4.35 -11.11
C ALA A 49 0.03 5.18 -9.84
N VAL A 50 0.14 4.54 -8.68
CA VAL A 50 0.23 5.22 -7.38
C VAL A 50 1.54 4.99 -6.63
N GLY A 51 2.52 4.33 -7.25
CA GLY A 51 3.77 3.91 -6.60
C GLY A 51 4.65 5.04 -6.06
N SER A 52 4.49 6.27 -6.55
CA SER A 52 5.26 7.43 -6.07
C SER A 52 4.65 8.09 -4.82
N LEU A 53 3.41 7.79 -4.45
CA LEU A 53 2.73 8.44 -3.32
C LEU A 53 3.38 8.16 -1.96
N PRO A 54 3.76 6.92 -1.61
CA PRO A 54 4.46 6.64 -0.36
C PRO A 54 5.73 7.49 -0.20
N LEU A 55 6.47 7.67 -1.28
CA LEU A 55 7.70 8.46 -1.30
C LEU A 55 7.42 9.95 -1.11
N GLN A 56 6.39 10.51 -1.76
CA GLN A 56 6.01 11.91 -1.60
C GLN A 56 5.48 12.21 -0.19
N ILE A 57 4.70 11.30 0.39
CA ILE A 57 4.24 11.39 1.79
C ILE A 57 5.44 11.36 2.74
N ALA A 58 6.38 10.43 2.53
CA ALA A 58 7.62 10.35 3.30
C ALA A 58 8.47 11.63 3.19
N ALA A 59 8.49 12.27 2.01
CA ALA A 59 9.15 13.56 1.81
C ALA A 59 8.50 14.68 2.61
N VAL A 60 7.15 14.73 2.69
CA VAL A 60 6.45 15.68 3.55
C VAL A 60 6.84 15.48 5.02
N TRP A 61 6.88 14.24 5.49
CA TRP A 61 7.32 13.94 6.86
C TRP A 61 8.77 14.38 7.11
N ALA A 62 9.67 14.10 6.18
CA ALA A 62 11.06 14.53 6.27
C ALA A 62 11.19 16.06 6.29
N ARG A 63 10.49 16.78 5.41
CA ARG A 63 10.45 18.25 5.44
C ARG A 63 9.87 18.80 6.73
N GLY A 64 8.93 18.07 7.34
CA GLY A 64 8.38 18.34 8.67
C GLY A 64 9.31 17.96 9.84
N GLY A 65 10.58 17.61 9.58
CA GLY A 65 11.60 17.37 10.59
C GLY A 65 11.80 15.92 11.00
N LEU A 66 11.06 14.96 10.43
CA LEU A 66 11.19 13.55 10.79
C LEU A 66 12.35 12.88 10.03
N ARG A 67 12.95 11.87 10.66
CA ARG A 67 13.87 10.93 10.03
C ARG A 67 13.06 9.74 9.52
N VAL A 68 13.04 9.56 8.20
CA VAL A 68 12.25 8.55 7.52
C VAL A 68 13.17 7.61 6.74
N LEU A 69 12.99 6.30 6.94
CA LEU A 69 13.67 5.25 6.20
C LEU A 69 12.69 4.52 5.28
N MET A 70 12.95 4.52 3.97
CA MET A 70 12.24 3.71 2.99
C MET A 70 12.98 2.39 2.81
N LEU A 71 12.39 1.27 3.24
CA LEU A 71 12.96 -0.08 3.09
C LEU A 71 12.41 -0.75 1.83
N HIS A 72 13.26 -0.93 0.83
CA HIS A 72 12.93 -1.60 -0.42
C HIS A 72 13.50 -3.02 -0.45
N GLU A 73 12.77 -3.94 -1.06
CA GLU A 73 13.36 -5.22 -1.49
C GLU A 73 14.24 -4.95 -2.71
N TYR A 74 15.37 -5.64 -2.84
CA TYR A 74 15.92 -5.87 -4.18
C TYR A 74 14.87 -6.56 -5.06
N GLU A 75 14.92 -6.38 -6.39
CA GLU A 75 14.03 -7.10 -7.29
C GLU A 75 13.97 -8.58 -6.87
N HIS A 76 12.79 -9.04 -6.46
CA HIS A 76 12.61 -10.35 -5.84
C HIS A 76 13.24 -11.36 -6.76
N ALA A 77 14.34 -11.99 -6.34
CA ALA A 77 14.93 -13.07 -7.11
C ALA A 77 13.83 -14.10 -7.30
N PRO A 78 13.21 -14.24 -8.50
CA PRO A 78 12.23 -15.29 -8.70
C PRO A 78 12.93 -16.58 -8.29
N MET A 79 12.19 -17.52 -7.67
CA MET A 79 12.72 -18.83 -7.34
C MET A 79 13.57 -19.28 -8.54
N ASN A 80 14.90 -19.25 -8.36
CA ASN A 80 15.76 -19.29 -9.52
C ASN A 80 15.80 -20.75 -9.94
N LEU A 81 14.88 -21.13 -10.82
CA LEU A 81 14.68 -22.51 -11.27
C LEU A 81 15.98 -23.08 -11.86
N ALA A 82 16.93 -22.23 -12.28
CA ALA A 82 18.27 -22.65 -12.69
C ALA A 82 19.11 -23.26 -11.55
N LEU A 83 18.85 -22.92 -10.28
CA LEU A 83 19.43 -23.63 -9.12
C LEU A 83 18.98 -25.09 -9.05
N TYR A 84 17.83 -25.42 -9.65
CA TYR A 84 17.28 -26.77 -9.75
C TYR A 84 17.54 -27.42 -11.12
N SER A 85 18.33 -26.77 -11.98
CA SER A 85 18.72 -27.33 -13.27
C SER A 85 19.54 -28.60 -13.06
N ARG A 86 19.29 -29.61 -13.90
CA ARG A 86 20.14 -30.82 -13.97
C ARG A 86 21.54 -30.49 -14.51
N ARG A 87 21.73 -29.31 -15.11
CA ARG A 87 23.00 -28.84 -15.67
C ARG A 87 23.85 -28.18 -14.59
N VAL A 88 24.98 -28.80 -14.26
CA VAL A 88 25.91 -28.36 -13.21
C VAL A 88 26.43 -26.93 -13.44
N LYS A 89 26.67 -26.52 -14.70
CA LYS A 89 27.18 -25.18 -15.04
C LYS A 89 26.15 -24.08 -14.74
N GLU A 90 24.89 -24.29 -15.10
CA GLU A 90 23.79 -23.36 -14.83
C GLU A 90 23.55 -23.25 -13.32
N ARG A 91 23.59 -24.38 -12.59
CA ARG A 91 23.48 -24.39 -11.13
C ARG A 91 24.62 -23.61 -10.46
N ARG A 92 25.89 -23.88 -10.81
CA ARG A 92 27.04 -23.15 -10.26
C ARG A 92 27.00 -21.65 -10.57
N ALA A 93 26.59 -21.27 -11.79
CA ALA A 93 26.44 -19.87 -12.17
C ALA A 93 25.28 -19.18 -11.42
N ALA A 94 24.21 -19.90 -11.10
CA ALA A 94 23.12 -19.39 -10.27
C ALA A 94 23.53 -19.29 -8.79
N GLU A 95 24.27 -20.27 -8.27
CA GLU A 95 24.85 -20.22 -6.91
C GLU A 95 25.85 -19.07 -6.75
N GLN A 96 26.69 -18.81 -7.76
CA GLN A 96 27.63 -17.70 -7.74
C GLN A 96 26.93 -16.34 -7.75
N ARG A 97 25.91 -16.14 -8.61
CA ARG A 97 25.09 -14.91 -8.60
C ARG A 97 24.34 -14.70 -7.28
N LYS A 98 23.95 -15.78 -6.60
CA LYS A 98 23.41 -15.73 -5.24
C LYS A 98 24.48 -15.36 -4.20
N ARG A 99 25.73 -15.79 -4.37
CA ARG A 99 26.86 -15.39 -3.49
C ARG A 99 27.26 -13.94 -3.69
N GLU A 100 27.18 -13.46 -4.93
CA GLU A 100 27.38 -12.06 -5.32
C GLU A 100 26.17 -11.19 -5.04
N TRP A 101 25.24 -11.64 -4.18
CA TRP A 101 24.05 -10.88 -3.85
C TRP A 101 24.46 -9.50 -3.35
N PRO A 102 23.84 -8.43 -3.89
CA PRO A 102 24.17 -7.09 -3.45
C PRO A 102 23.80 -7.01 -1.96
N GLY A 103 24.79 -6.69 -1.11
CA GLY A 103 24.56 -6.42 0.31
C GLY A 103 23.63 -5.22 0.50
N HIS A 104 23.48 -4.76 1.74
CA HIS A 104 22.66 -3.56 2.00
C HIS A 104 23.21 -2.35 1.23
N ARG A 105 22.32 -1.63 0.53
CA ARG A 105 22.66 -0.37 -0.14
C ARG A 105 21.73 0.72 0.35
N SER A 106 22.30 1.78 0.92
CA SER A 106 21.55 2.92 1.43
C SER A 106 21.86 4.18 0.63
N THR A 107 20.83 4.98 0.38
CA THR A 107 20.89 6.21 -0.40
C THR A 107 20.15 7.30 0.36
N VAL A 108 20.81 8.44 0.60
CA VAL A 108 20.14 9.63 1.14
C VAL A 108 19.38 10.29 -0.01
N LEU A 109 18.06 10.42 0.13
CA LEU A 109 17.18 11.02 -0.87
C LEU A 109 16.93 12.50 -0.59
N TRP A 110 16.89 12.89 0.68
CA TRP A 110 16.72 14.28 1.09
C TRP A 110 17.24 14.51 2.53
N GLN A 111 17.77 15.69 2.81
CA GLN A 111 18.23 16.09 4.15
C GLN A 111 18.08 17.60 4.35
N ALA A 112 17.63 18.01 5.53
CA ALA A 112 17.55 19.42 5.91
C ALA A 112 18.92 19.96 6.37
N GLY A 113 19.56 20.81 5.55
CA GLY A 113 20.75 21.59 5.94
C GLY A 113 21.95 20.78 6.47
N PRO A 114 23.01 21.43 6.98
CA PRO A 114 24.13 20.72 7.58
C PRO A 114 23.72 20.12 8.95
N VAL A 115 23.68 18.79 8.97
CA VAL A 115 23.65 17.79 10.06
C VAL A 115 23.36 18.27 11.49
N GLY A 116 22.27 17.78 12.10
CA GLY A 116 22.18 17.66 13.56
C GLY A 116 20.78 17.74 14.18
N ALA A 117 19.83 18.44 13.55
CA ALA A 117 18.48 18.61 14.10
C ALA A 117 17.44 18.87 12.99
N GLY A 118 17.56 18.13 11.89
CA GLY A 118 16.75 18.31 10.69
C GLY A 118 16.22 16.99 10.18
N GLY A 119 15.11 17.04 9.45
CA GLY A 119 14.54 15.83 8.88
C GLY A 119 15.43 15.20 7.81
N LEU A 120 15.20 13.91 7.59
CA LEU A 120 16.00 13.04 6.73
C LEU A 120 15.06 12.10 6.00
N LEU A 121 15.29 11.89 4.71
CA LEU A 121 14.69 10.81 3.95
C LEU A 121 15.82 9.96 3.37
N ALA A 122 15.91 8.72 3.82
CA ALA A 122 16.84 7.73 3.28
C ALA A 122 16.05 6.57 2.67
N SER A 123 16.63 5.94 1.65
CA SER A 123 16.17 4.66 1.11
C SER A 123 17.24 3.62 1.36
N GLN A 124 16.83 2.39 1.67
CA GLN A 124 17.70 1.25 1.79
C GLN A 124 17.11 0.08 1.01
N HIS A 125 17.91 -0.46 0.10
CA HIS A 125 17.64 -1.73 -0.57
C HIS A 125 18.28 -2.85 0.23
N THR A 126 17.46 -3.80 0.65
CA THR A 126 17.88 -4.97 1.41
C THR A 126 17.17 -6.20 0.89
N PRO A 127 17.85 -7.36 0.87
CA PRO A 127 17.11 -8.60 0.67
C PRO A 127 16.11 -8.77 1.80
N TRP A 128 14.87 -9.13 1.47
CA TRP A 128 13.85 -9.37 2.49
C TRP A 128 13.86 -10.77 3.03
N THR A 129 14.27 -11.71 2.18
CA THR A 129 14.39 -13.11 2.55
C THR A 129 15.74 -13.63 2.13
N THR A 130 16.30 -14.52 2.91
CA THR A 130 17.40 -15.36 2.45
C THR A 130 16.82 -16.69 1.95
N PRO A 131 17.22 -17.14 0.75
CA PRO A 131 16.93 -18.50 0.33
C PRO A 131 17.54 -19.51 1.31
N PRO A 132 16.86 -20.63 1.58
CA PRO A 132 17.27 -21.56 2.63
C PRO A 132 18.66 -22.17 2.37
N PRO A 133 19.33 -22.67 3.44
CA PRO A 133 20.59 -23.41 3.30
C PRO A 133 20.43 -24.66 2.44
N ASP A 134 19.29 -25.35 2.56
CA ASP A 134 18.90 -26.46 1.70
C ASP A 134 17.98 -25.93 0.58
N PRO A 135 18.45 -25.91 -0.69
CA PRO A 135 17.65 -25.43 -1.81
C PRO A 135 16.41 -26.30 -2.06
N ARG A 136 16.26 -27.50 -1.49
CA ARG A 136 15.06 -28.33 -1.67
C ARG A 136 13.88 -27.90 -0.79
N ARG A 137 14.09 -26.97 0.14
CA ARG A 137 13.04 -26.45 1.03
C ARG A 137 12.50 -25.14 0.46
N LEU A 138 11.18 -24.98 0.49
CA LEU A 138 10.49 -23.73 0.11
C LEU A 138 10.34 -22.76 1.29
N THR A 139 11.13 -22.96 2.35
CA THR A 139 11.10 -22.12 3.55
C THR A 139 12.06 -20.94 3.35
N TYR A 140 11.53 -19.73 3.40
CA TYR A 140 12.31 -18.50 3.34
C TYR A 140 12.56 -17.98 4.75
N ASP A 141 13.79 -17.56 5.04
CA ASP A 141 14.15 -16.91 6.29
C ASP A 141 13.99 -15.39 6.12
N ASP A 142 13.12 -14.78 6.91
CA ASP A 142 12.83 -13.33 6.88
C ASP A 142 13.67 -12.52 7.88
N THR A 143 14.67 -13.15 8.51
CA THR A 143 15.64 -12.50 9.41
C THR A 143 16.23 -11.20 8.84
N PRO A 144 16.65 -11.11 7.57
CA PRO A 144 17.19 -9.87 7.02
C PRO A 144 16.22 -8.68 7.07
N LEU A 145 14.93 -8.93 6.79
CA LEU A 145 13.92 -7.88 6.88
C LEU A 145 13.70 -7.48 8.34
N ARG A 146 13.59 -8.46 9.23
CA ARG A 146 13.40 -8.21 10.67
C ARG A 146 14.52 -7.37 11.26
N GLU A 147 15.77 -7.69 10.92
CA GLU A 147 16.95 -6.94 11.36
C GLU A 147 16.96 -5.51 10.80
N ALA A 148 16.64 -5.34 9.51
CA ALA A 148 16.56 -4.03 8.89
C ALA A 148 15.45 -3.16 9.49
N VAL A 149 14.29 -3.75 9.81
CA VAL A 149 13.20 -3.06 10.52
C VAL A 149 13.65 -2.66 11.92
N ALA A 150 14.19 -3.59 12.71
CA ALA A 150 14.65 -3.30 14.07
C ALA A 150 15.70 -2.17 14.10
N LEU A 151 16.71 -2.26 13.23
CA LEU A 151 17.73 -1.22 13.10
C LEU A 151 17.11 0.13 12.66
N GLY A 152 16.16 0.09 11.72
CA GLY A 152 15.42 1.27 11.29
C GLY A 152 14.66 1.92 12.44
N GLN A 153 13.99 1.12 13.27
CA GLN A 153 13.21 1.61 14.42
C GLN A 153 14.10 2.24 15.51
N ASP A 154 15.36 1.84 15.62
CA ASP A 154 16.29 2.41 16.60
C ASP A 154 16.90 3.75 16.12
N HIS A 155 16.91 4.03 14.81
CA HIS A 155 17.60 5.20 14.23
C HIS A 155 16.70 6.20 13.50
N PHE A 156 15.49 5.82 13.14
CA PHE A 156 14.55 6.64 12.38
C PHE A 156 13.23 6.79 13.15
N ASP A 157 12.53 7.89 12.92
CA ASP A 157 11.23 8.16 13.54
C ASP A 157 10.13 7.37 12.83
N VAL A 158 10.31 7.10 11.53
CA VAL A 158 9.38 6.32 10.69
C VAL A 158 10.16 5.39 9.77
N VAL A 159 9.76 4.11 9.74
CA VAL A 159 10.23 3.10 8.78
C VAL A 159 9.08 2.75 7.84
N VAL A 160 9.26 2.99 6.55
CA VAL A 160 8.28 2.70 5.50
C VAL A 160 8.74 1.46 4.75
N ILE A 161 7.97 0.37 4.84
CA ILE A 161 8.24 -0.84 4.07
C ILE A 161 7.66 -0.70 2.66
N MET A 162 8.54 -0.63 1.68
CA MET A 162 8.25 -0.53 0.24
C MET A 162 8.35 -1.91 -0.40
N GLY A 163 7.22 -2.62 -0.43
CA GLY A 163 7.14 -4.00 -0.90
C GLY A 163 6.28 -4.26 -2.10
N ARG A 164 6.13 -5.55 -2.40
CA ARG A 164 4.99 -6.04 -3.17
C ARG A 164 3.72 -5.47 -2.52
N SER A 165 3.07 -4.58 -3.25
CA SER A 165 2.01 -3.73 -2.75
C SER A 165 0.76 -4.50 -2.29
N SER A 166 0.71 -5.80 -2.55
CA SER A 166 -0.38 -6.71 -2.24
C SER A 166 -0.18 -7.65 -1.06
N TRP A 167 1.00 -7.68 -0.44
CA TRP A 167 1.27 -8.60 0.68
C TRP A 167 1.48 -7.85 2.00
N PRO A 168 0.51 -7.88 2.93
CA PRO A 168 0.66 -7.25 4.24
C PRO A 168 1.64 -8.03 5.12
N ARG A 169 2.72 -7.39 5.56
CA ARG A 169 3.72 -7.97 6.47
C ARG A 169 3.32 -7.75 7.93
N THR A 170 2.28 -8.44 8.37
CA THR A 170 1.67 -8.31 9.71
C THR A 170 2.62 -8.54 10.87
N GLU A 171 3.73 -9.23 10.64
CA GLU A 171 4.74 -9.56 11.64
C GLU A 171 5.75 -8.42 11.86
N HIS A 172 5.86 -7.48 10.91
CA HIS A 172 6.90 -6.45 10.87
C HIS A 172 6.35 -5.01 10.90
N VAL A 173 5.05 -4.84 10.74
CA VAL A 173 4.41 -3.54 10.48
C VAL A 173 3.36 -3.22 11.54
N GLU A 174 3.43 -2.03 12.11
CA GLU A 174 2.44 -1.52 13.08
C GLU A 174 1.19 -0.98 12.37
N HIS A 175 1.39 -0.32 11.23
CA HIS A 175 0.35 0.43 10.54
C HIS A 175 0.29 0.15 9.05
N PHE A 176 -0.92 -0.15 8.57
CA PHE A 176 -1.18 -0.36 7.14
C PHE A 176 -1.99 0.81 6.59
N VAL A 177 -1.50 1.40 5.50
CA VAL A 177 -2.23 2.44 4.75
C VAL A 177 -2.53 1.88 3.37
N LEU A 178 -3.80 1.91 2.98
CA LEU A 178 -4.22 1.53 1.64
C LEU A 178 -4.03 2.73 0.71
N VAL A 179 -3.35 2.57 -0.41
CA VAL A 179 -3.27 3.57 -1.48
C VAL A 179 -4.02 3.03 -2.68
N ALA A 180 -5.07 3.74 -3.06
CA ALA A 180 -6.00 3.26 -4.06
C ALA A 180 -6.13 4.27 -5.19
N ASP A 181 -5.97 3.81 -6.43
CA ASP A 181 -6.45 4.56 -7.57
C ASP A 181 -7.97 4.44 -7.61
N THR A 182 -8.64 5.57 -7.43
CA THR A 182 -10.10 5.59 -7.41
C THR A 182 -10.66 5.38 -8.81
N GLY A 183 -10.03 5.92 -9.87
CA GLY A 183 -10.65 6.01 -11.19
C GLY A 183 -12.08 6.59 -11.17
N GLY A 184 -12.47 7.28 -10.10
CA GLY A 184 -13.83 7.75 -9.80
C GLY A 184 -14.69 6.83 -8.93
N ILE A 185 -15.77 7.37 -8.34
CA ILE A 185 -16.73 6.60 -7.55
C ILE A 185 -17.73 5.90 -8.48
N PRO A 186 -17.97 4.58 -8.34
CA PRO A 186 -18.94 3.84 -9.15
C PRO A 186 -20.36 4.34 -8.85
N LEU A 187 -20.98 4.99 -9.83
CA LEU A 187 -22.37 5.47 -9.74
C LEU A 187 -23.37 4.49 -10.34
N THR A 188 -22.89 3.55 -11.16
CA THR A 188 -23.72 2.55 -11.83
C THR A 188 -23.05 1.18 -11.81
N GLU A 189 -23.87 0.13 -11.79
CA GLU A 189 -23.43 -1.25 -11.99
C GLU A 189 -23.93 -1.75 -13.35
N ARG A 190 -23.04 -2.40 -14.10
CA ARG A 190 -23.38 -3.11 -15.34
C ARG A 190 -23.84 -4.52 -15.02
N VAL A 191 -25.14 -4.68 -14.90
CA VAL A 191 -25.75 -6.00 -14.70
C VAL A 191 -26.07 -6.59 -16.06
N ALA A 192 -25.49 -7.75 -16.36
CA ALA A 192 -25.80 -8.46 -17.58
C ALA A 192 -26.83 -9.55 -17.32
N HIS A 193 -27.91 -9.56 -18.08
CA HIS A 193 -28.98 -10.55 -17.99
C HIS A 193 -28.95 -11.52 -19.17
N GLY A 194 -29.07 -12.82 -18.87
CA GLY A 194 -29.08 -13.93 -19.82
C GLY A 194 -27.71 -14.61 -20.04
N HIS A 195 -27.73 -15.83 -20.58
CA HIS A 195 -26.56 -16.53 -21.14
C HIS A 195 -26.76 -16.69 -22.66
N GLY A 196 -25.78 -16.27 -23.45
CA GLY A 196 -25.79 -16.39 -24.91
C GLY A 196 -25.50 -15.07 -25.67
N PRO A 197 -25.52 -15.11 -27.02
CA PRO A 197 -25.10 -14.00 -27.89
C PRO A 197 -26.00 -12.74 -27.83
N LYS A 198 -27.16 -12.81 -27.17
CA LYS A 198 -28.06 -11.67 -26.92
C LYS A 198 -28.00 -11.17 -25.47
N ARG A 199 -26.80 -11.13 -24.89
CA ARG A 199 -26.57 -10.63 -23.52
C ARG A 199 -26.96 -9.15 -23.45
N LYS A 200 -28.09 -8.82 -22.82
CA LYS A 200 -28.46 -7.43 -22.53
C LYS A 200 -27.67 -6.98 -21.31
N VAL A 201 -26.82 -5.99 -21.49
CA VAL A 201 -26.15 -5.29 -20.40
C VAL A 201 -27.01 -4.08 -20.06
N THR A 202 -27.58 -4.07 -18.86
CA THR A 202 -28.34 -2.94 -18.33
C THR A 202 -27.50 -2.25 -17.26
N GLU A 203 -27.40 -0.93 -17.34
CA GLU A 203 -26.80 -0.11 -16.29
C GLU A 203 -27.87 0.25 -15.27
N GLN A 204 -27.60 -0.05 -14.00
CA GLN A 204 -28.47 0.30 -12.88
C GLN A 204 -27.74 1.30 -11.98
N PRO A 205 -28.41 2.37 -11.51
CA PRO A 205 -27.81 3.31 -10.57
C PRO A 205 -27.54 2.62 -9.23
N LEU A 206 -26.40 2.94 -8.63
CA LEU A 206 -26.02 2.47 -7.31
C LEU A 206 -26.40 3.51 -6.27
N ASP A 207 -26.94 3.04 -5.14
CA ASP A 207 -27.06 3.88 -3.95
C ASP A 207 -25.67 4.07 -3.28
N PRO A 208 -25.49 5.06 -2.37
CA PRO A 208 -24.21 5.31 -1.71
C PRO A 208 -23.63 4.10 -0.96
N ARG A 209 -24.47 3.22 -0.41
CA ARG A 209 -24.03 2.01 0.30
C ARG A 209 -23.53 0.95 -0.67
N GLN A 210 -24.15 0.83 -1.84
CA GLN A 210 -23.71 -0.06 -2.91
C GLN A 210 -22.41 0.45 -3.53
N SER A 211 -22.31 1.75 -3.81
CA SER A 211 -21.08 2.37 -4.30
C SER A 211 -19.92 2.22 -3.33
N SER A 212 -20.13 2.48 -2.04
CA SER A 212 -19.10 2.30 -1.01
C SER A 212 -18.68 0.84 -0.85
N ALA A 213 -19.63 -0.10 -0.85
CA ALA A 213 -19.32 -1.53 -0.80
C ALA A 213 -18.50 -1.97 -2.02
N LEU A 214 -18.86 -1.52 -3.23
CA LEU A 214 -18.15 -1.84 -4.46
C LEU A 214 -16.74 -1.25 -4.47
N LEU A 215 -16.56 0.00 -4.03
CA LEU A 215 -15.24 0.62 -3.89
C LEU A 215 -14.36 -0.14 -2.91
N ARG A 216 -14.89 -0.45 -1.73
CA ARG A 216 -14.17 -1.24 -0.74
C ARG A 216 -13.72 -2.57 -1.33
N ASP A 217 -14.65 -3.30 -1.94
CA ASP A 217 -14.36 -4.64 -2.46
C ASP A 217 -13.36 -4.56 -3.64
N ARG A 218 -13.43 -3.52 -4.48
CA ARG A 218 -12.43 -3.21 -5.51
C ARG A 218 -11.04 -2.98 -4.90
N HIS A 219 -10.94 -2.05 -3.95
CA HIS A 219 -9.65 -1.68 -3.36
C HIS A 219 -9.04 -2.79 -2.50
N LEU A 220 -9.84 -3.72 -2.00
CA LEU A 220 -9.35 -4.86 -1.25
C LEU A 220 -9.13 -6.11 -2.13
N ARG A 221 -9.54 -6.10 -3.40
CA ARG A 221 -9.52 -7.28 -4.27
C ARG A 221 -8.12 -7.87 -4.46
N PHE A 222 -7.09 -7.04 -4.42
CA PHE A 222 -5.70 -7.48 -4.58
C PHE A 222 -5.13 -8.15 -3.32
N LEU A 223 -5.79 -7.99 -2.16
CA LEU A 223 -5.37 -8.58 -0.90
C LEU A 223 -5.98 -9.97 -0.80
N HIS A 224 -5.29 -10.93 -1.41
CA HIS A 224 -5.81 -12.26 -1.77
C HIS A 224 -6.52 -13.08 -0.69
N ASP A 225 -6.38 -12.80 0.61
CA ASP A 225 -7.19 -13.44 1.69
C ASP A 225 -6.90 -12.89 3.11
N ARG A 226 -5.83 -12.09 3.28
CA ARG A 226 -5.44 -11.52 4.58
C ARG A 226 -5.62 -10.02 4.58
N LEU A 227 -6.70 -9.57 5.19
CA LEU A 227 -6.96 -8.14 5.40
C LEU A 227 -6.32 -7.70 6.72
N PRO A 228 -5.28 -6.86 6.71
CA PRO A 228 -4.74 -6.27 7.92
C PRO A 228 -5.70 -5.21 8.48
N PRO A 229 -5.54 -4.79 9.75
CA PRO A 229 -6.19 -3.59 10.25
C PRO A 229 -5.54 -2.36 9.60
N PHE A 230 -6.30 -1.66 8.74
CA PHE A 230 -5.82 -0.43 8.13
C PHE A 230 -6.00 0.76 9.08
N LEU A 231 -5.07 1.72 9.02
CA LEU A 231 -5.31 3.06 9.53
C LEU A 231 -6.42 3.74 8.72
N GLY A 232 -6.36 3.58 7.40
CA GLY A 232 -7.29 4.14 6.44
C GLY A 232 -6.73 4.06 5.02
N MET A 233 -7.31 4.87 4.13
CA MET A 233 -7.01 4.88 2.71
C MET A 233 -6.60 6.27 2.23
N VAL A 234 -5.58 6.34 1.37
CA VAL A 234 -5.27 7.51 0.55
C VAL A 234 -5.79 7.22 -0.86
N SER A 235 -6.70 8.05 -1.35
CA SER A 235 -7.18 7.95 -2.72
C SER A 235 -6.31 8.76 -3.65
N ALA A 236 -6.10 8.24 -4.86
CA ALA A 236 -5.44 8.93 -5.94
C ALA A 236 -6.42 9.05 -7.13
N CYS A 237 -6.43 10.21 -7.77
CA CYS A 237 -7.01 10.41 -9.09
C CYS A 237 -5.88 10.46 -10.11
N THR A 238 -5.79 9.44 -10.98
CA THR A 238 -4.69 9.25 -11.94
C THR A 238 -5.11 9.55 -13.40
N ALA A 239 -6.40 9.76 -13.64
CA ALA A 239 -6.94 9.93 -14.98
C ALA A 239 -6.52 11.26 -15.61
N ARG A 240 -6.34 11.25 -16.94
CA ARG A 240 -6.32 12.47 -17.75
C ARG A 240 -7.65 13.19 -17.53
N LEU A 241 -7.58 14.35 -16.88
CA LEU A 241 -8.70 15.21 -16.59
C LEU A 241 -9.49 15.56 -17.87
N PRO A 242 -10.82 15.80 -17.77
CA PRO A 242 -11.62 15.81 -16.55
C PRO A 242 -12.50 14.54 -16.41
N ALA A 243 -12.48 13.94 -15.21
CA ALA A 243 -13.55 13.04 -14.78
C ALA A 243 -14.70 13.88 -14.20
N PRO A 244 -15.97 13.46 -14.36
CA PRO A 244 -17.10 14.17 -13.75
C PRO A 244 -16.97 14.17 -12.22
N VAL A 245 -17.15 15.34 -11.61
CA VAL A 245 -17.10 15.52 -10.15
C VAL A 245 -18.38 14.94 -9.55
N PRO A 246 -18.29 13.98 -8.60
CA PRO A 246 -19.47 13.45 -7.93
C PRO A 246 -20.12 14.51 -7.04
N ASP A 247 -21.42 14.33 -6.75
CA ASP A 247 -22.15 15.19 -5.82
C ASP A 247 -21.47 15.20 -4.42
N PRO A 248 -21.26 16.37 -3.77
CA PRO A 248 -20.58 16.46 -2.47
C PRO A 248 -21.30 15.73 -1.33
N VAL A 249 -22.64 15.73 -1.31
CA VAL A 249 -23.42 15.04 -0.27
C VAL A 249 -23.28 13.54 -0.42
N PHE A 250 -23.30 13.06 -1.66
CA PHE A 250 -23.03 11.66 -1.98
C PHE A 250 -21.62 11.23 -1.55
N LEU A 251 -20.60 12.05 -1.85
CA LEU A 251 -19.21 11.82 -1.42
C LEU A 251 -19.10 11.67 0.10
N MET A 252 -19.69 12.59 0.86
CA MET A 252 -19.68 12.53 2.33
C MET A 252 -20.36 11.26 2.87
N ALA A 253 -21.45 10.82 2.24
CA ALA A 253 -22.15 9.60 2.64
C ALA A 253 -21.29 8.34 2.39
N VAL A 254 -20.64 8.26 1.23
CA VAL A 254 -19.71 7.17 0.87
C VAL A 254 -18.52 7.14 1.82
N GLU A 255 -17.92 8.29 2.13
CA GLU A 255 -16.81 8.41 3.08
C GLU A 255 -17.20 7.93 4.48
N ALA A 256 -18.38 8.34 4.97
CA ALA A 256 -18.88 7.92 6.27
C ALA A 256 -19.17 6.41 6.34
N ASP A 257 -19.67 5.81 5.26
CA ASP A 257 -19.90 4.37 5.15
C ASP A 257 -18.56 3.59 5.13
N MET A 258 -17.59 4.06 4.35
CA MET A 258 -16.23 3.50 4.29
C MET A 258 -15.52 3.57 5.64
N ALA A 259 -15.60 4.71 6.33
CA ALA A 259 -15.06 4.88 7.67
C ALA A 259 -15.69 3.90 8.68
N ARG A 260 -17.03 3.73 8.64
CA ARG A 260 -17.74 2.74 9.46
C ARG A 260 -17.34 1.30 9.15
N ALA A 261 -16.87 1.02 7.93
CA ALA A 261 -16.35 -0.29 7.52
C ALA A 261 -14.87 -0.51 7.90
N GLY A 262 -14.21 0.45 8.55
CA GLY A 262 -12.81 0.36 8.99
C GLY A 262 -11.79 0.87 7.96
N LEU A 263 -12.24 1.57 6.92
CA LEU A 263 -11.40 2.16 5.88
C LEU A 263 -11.70 3.66 5.73
N PRO A 264 -11.41 4.47 6.76
CA PRO A 264 -11.59 5.92 6.66
C PRO A 264 -10.67 6.50 5.58
N LEU A 265 -11.13 7.54 4.91
CA LEU A 265 -10.32 8.32 3.98
C LEU A 265 -9.34 9.21 4.77
N LEU A 266 -8.05 9.08 4.48
CA LEU A 266 -6.97 9.86 5.09
C LEU A 266 -6.56 11.05 4.22
N GLY A 267 -6.83 10.99 2.91
CA GLY A 267 -6.60 12.10 1.99
C GLY A 267 -6.93 11.73 0.54
N CYS A 268 -7.24 12.74 -0.25
CA CYS A 268 -7.46 12.65 -1.70
C CYS A 268 -6.32 13.36 -2.42
N VAL A 269 -5.58 12.64 -3.26
CA VAL A 269 -4.46 13.18 -4.03
C VAL A 269 -4.80 13.21 -5.52
N THR A 270 -4.46 14.30 -6.19
CA THR A 270 -4.49 14.36 -7.65
C THR A 270 -3.07 14.11 -8.17
N LEU A 271 -2.86 13.04 -8.93
CA LEU A 271 -1.55 12.74 -9.50
C LEU A 271 -1.40 13.43 -10.87
N ALA A 272 -0.53 14.44 -10.92
CA ALA A 272 -0.12 15.06 -12.18
C ALA A 272 0.84 14.14 -12.98
N ASP A 273 1.03 14.42 -14.28
CA ASP A 273 1.88 13.62 -15.18
C ASP A 273 3.30 13.38 -14.63
N ARG A 274 3.92 14.37 -13.97
CA ARG A 274 5.24 14.21 -13.33
C ARG A 274 5.24 13.19 -12.18
N GLY A 275 4.14 13.08 -11.43
CA GLY A 275 3.98 12.07 -10.37
C GLY A 275 3.82 10.66 -10.93
N LEU A 276 3.19 10.54 -12.11
CA LEU A 276 3.07 9.28 -12.86
C LEU A 276 4.42 8.86 -13.48
N GLU A 277 5.21 9.80 -13.98
CA GLU A 277 6.57 9.53 -14.49
C GLU A 277 7.51 9.05 -13.37
N ALA A 278 7.48 9.69 -12.20
CA ALA A 278 8.24 9.24 -11.03
C ALA A 278 7.83 7.82 -10.58
N ALA A 279 6.53 7.50 -10.60
CA ALA A 279 6.03 6.15 -10.28
C ALA A 279 6.54 5.08 -11.26
N ARG A 280 6.75 5.44 -12.53
CA ARG A 280 7.31 4.55 -13.56
C ARG A 280 8.83 4.40 -13.46
N ALA A 281 9.52 5.45 -13.03
CA ALA A 281 10.97 5.50 -12.91
C ALA A 281 11.52 4.85 -11.63
N GLY A 282 10.69 4.68 -10.59
CA GLY A 282 11.07 4.06 -9.31
C GLY A 282 11.41 2.56 -9.35
N ARG A 283 11.68 2.00 -10.54
CA ARG A 283 12.20 0.64 -10.72
C ARG A 283 13.73 0.59 -10.78
N ASP A 284 14.39 1.74 -10.97
CA ASP A 284 15.85 1.81 -11.08
C ASP A 284 16.48 2.14 -9.72
N ASP A 285 17.64 1.53 -9.43
CA ASP A 285 18.39 1.64 -8.15
C ASP A 285 18.84 3.07 -7.79
N ALA A 286 18.75 4.02 -8.72
CA ALA A 286 19.13 5.42 -8.53
C ALA A 286 17.91 6.34 -8.64
N PRO A 287 17.74 7.32 -7.73
CA PRO A 287 16.61 8.25 -7.80
C PRO A 287 16.71 9.05 -9.10
N SER A 288 15.72 8.88 -9.98
CA SER A 288 15.66 9.63 -11.23
C SER A 288 15.55 11.13 -10.97
N PRO A 289 15.97 12.01 -11.90
CA PRO A 289 15.78 13.46 -11.76
C PRO A 289 14.32 13.86 -11.50
N ALA A 290 13.35 13.11 -12.06
CA ALA A 290 11.93 13.29 -11.79
C ALA A 290 11.55 12.96 -10.34
N THR A 291 12.16 11.91 -9.76
CA THR A 291 12.01 11.55 -8.36
C THR A 291 12.56 12.64 -7.45
N VAL A 292 13.77 13.13 -7.73
CA VAL A 292 14.39 14.22 -6.96
C VAL A 292 13.57 15.51 -7.04
N ALA A 293 13.05 15.86 -8.22
CA ALA A 293 12.19 17.02 -8.40
C ALA A 293 10.87 16.90 -7.62
N ALA A 294 10.24 15.72 -7.63
CA ALA A 294 9.01 15.46 -6.87
C ALA A 294 9.22 15.54 -5.35
N LEU A 295 10.38 15.08 -4.87
CA LEU A 295 10.78 15.19 -3.46
C LEU A 295 11.03 16.64 -3.03
N ALA A 296 11.56 17.47 -3.94
CA ALA A 296 11.89 18.87 -3.67
C ALA A 296 10.69 19.82 -3.77
N SER A 297 9.67 19.51 -4.58
CA SER A 297 8.48 20.36 -4.75
C SER A 297 7.54 20.32 -3.53
N CYS A 298 6.93 21.46 -3.16
CA CYS A 298 5.77 21.48 -2.25
C CYS A 298 4.71 20.51 -2.80
N GLY A 299 4.24 19.60 -1.94
CA GLY A 299 3.35 18.53 -2.39
C GLY A 299 2.03 19.11 -2.90
N ASP A 300 1.29 18.34 -3.69
CA ASP A 300 -0.15 18.56 -3.84
C ASP A 300 -0.76 18.68 -2.41
N HIS A 301 -1.70 19.60 -2.21
CA HIS A 301 -2.30 19.84 -0.89
C HIS A 301 -2.88 18.55 -0.28
N GLY A 302 -3.38 17.64 -1.11
CA GLY A 302 -3.83 16.31 -0.70
C GLY A 302 -2.73 15.41 -0.13
N ILE A 303 -1.48 15.54 -0.61
CA ILE A 303 -0.33 14.80 -0.07
C ILE A 303 0.01 15.29 1.33
N GLU A 304 -0.01 16.60 1.54
CA GLU A 304 0.24 17.20 2.85
C GLU A 304 -0.86 16.83 3.85
N GLN A 305 -2.12 16.87 3.42
CA GLN A 305 -3.26 16.43 4.23
C GLN A 305 -3.14 14.94 4.60
N ALA A 306 -2.84 14.06 3.63
CA ALA A 306 -2.67 12.64 3.88
C ALA A 306 -1.53 12.37 4.86
N ALA A 307 -0.39 13.03 4.67
CA ALA A 307 0.77 12.93 5.56
C ALA A 307 0.43 13.35 7.00
N ALA A 308 -0.32 14.43 7.17
CA ALA A 308 -0.78 14.90 8.48
C ALA A 308 -1.80 13.95 9.12
N ALA A 309 -2.78 13.45 8.35
CA ALA A 309 -3.81 12.54 8.85
C ALA A 309 -3.21 11.21 9.32
N ILE A 310 -2.26 10.64 8.57
CA ILE A 310 -1.54 9.42 8.98
C ILE A 310 -0.80 9.67 10.30
N ARG A 311 -0.10 10.79 10.43
CA ARG A 311 0.63 11.13 11.67
C ARG A 311 -0.29 11.33 12.86
N ALA A 312 -1.44 11.96 12.67
CA ALA A 312 -2.42 12.17 13.74
C ALA A 312 -2.91 10.85 14.33
N HIS A 313 -2.94 9.77 13.55
CA HIS A 313 -3.31 8.44 14.02
C HIS A 313 -2.24 7.72 14.85
N TRP A 314 -1.01 8.24 14.93
CA TRP A 314 0.06 7.67 15.75
C TRP A 314 0.05 8.13 17.22
N GLY A 315 -0.76 9.16 17.55
CA GLY A 315 -0.89 9.78 18.88
C GLY A 315 -1.94 9.15 19.80
#